data_AF-A0A1I7LMQ6-F1
#
_entry.id   AF-A0A1I7LMQ6-F1
#
_cell.length_a   1.000
_cell.length_b   1.000
_cell.length_c   1.000
_cell.angle_alpha   90.00
_cell.angle_beta   90.00
_cell.angle_gamma   90.00
#
_symmetry.space_group_name_H-M   'P 1'
#
loop_
_entity.id
_entity.type
_entity.pdbx_description
1 polymer ?
#
loop_
_entity_poly.entity_id
_entity_poly.type
_entity_poly.pdbx_seq_one_letter_code
_entity_poly.pdbx_strand_id
1 'polypeptide(L)'
;MVLAAGVVFWLARALLALVPGLALSWPIKKIAAGLAMLGVTAYCAFSGWDLAAERSLVMTLVMLGAILVDRPALSLRNLALAALISLTREPDGLLGPSFQMSFGAVAGLVACAKVIDGRLWNPEGAGPVTRALAWCLATVIGTLATTLVAQIATAPFATYHFQTVQPFGLVGNALTLPLVSLVVMPAAVLGILAYPFALDRPVWWAMGLAVRGMLDISAWIQGFDRATVVLPAFGPGALGLMSVALLLLVLPVSSLRWLGLAPGLLGLALAAAPERRDLYVDREGGGAALRGADGRLVVLGKPPAFVLEQWLKADGDGRSRDDPGLTAGSRCDKLGCVGHGPRGVSVALVRDKRAFPEDCARATVVVSRLEAPPGCAASHILDKRFLAAHGSTTLRFTADGPVVETAKRPGETRPWRPAAVVAAPAPPVVVAPVPKAAPLPVPPPAAPEGEDAEGQGEP
;
A
#
# COMPACT_ATOMS: atom_id res chain seq x y z
N MET A 1 -12.83 -1.91 -14.27
CA MET A 1 -13.85 -2.99 -14.36
C MET A 1 -15.28 -2.45 -14.43
N VAL A 2 -15.80 -1.79 -13.38
CA VAL A 2 -17.22 -1.37 -13.32
C VAL A 2 -17.64 -0.47 -14.49
N LEU A 3 -16.84 0.55 -14.83
CA LEU A 3 -17.16 1.44 -15.96
C LEU A 3 -17.15 0.69 -17.30
N ALA A 4 -16.14 -0.14 -17.56
CA ALA A 4 -16.07 -0.98 -18.76
C ALA A 4 -17.29 -1.92 -18.85
N ALA A 5 -17.62 -2.62 -17.76
CA ALA A 5 -18.80 -3.49 -17.68
C ALA A 5 -20.11 -2.70 -17.90
N GLY A 6 -20.20 -1.48 -17.34
CA GLY A 6 -21.35 -0.59 -17.52
C GLY A 6 -21.52 -0.14 -18.97
N VAL A 7 -20.42 0.20 -19.66
CA VAL A 7 -20.44 0.56 -21.09
C VAL A 7 -20.87 -0.63 -21.95
N VAL A 8 -20.29 -1.82 -21.73
CA VAL A 8 -20.69 -3.04 -22.46
C VAL A 8 -22.16 -3.37 -22.19
N PHE A 9 -22.62 -3.29 -20.94
CA PHE A 9 -24.01 -3.49 -20.56
C PHE A 9 -24.94 -2.50 -21.26
N TRP A 10 -24.60 -1.22 -21.26
CA TRP A 10 -25.42 -0.18 -21.88
C TRP A 10 -25.45 -0.31 -23.40
N LEU A 11 -24.31 -0.51 -24.05
CA LEU A 11 -24.22 -0.71 -25.51
C LEU A 11 -24.97 -1.95 -25.95
N ALA A 12 -24.76 -3.09 -25.29
CA ALA A 12 -25.47 -4.32 -25.59
C ALA A 12 -26.98 -4.14 -25.43
N ARG A 13 -27.41 -3.49 -24.34
CA ARG A 13 -28.83 -3.19 -24.12
C ARG A 13 -29.38 -2.24 -25.18
N ALA A 14 -28.65 -1.20 -25.57
CA ALA A 14 -29.09 -0.22 -26.57
C ALA A 14 -29.24 -0.86 -27.96
N LEU A 15 -28.28 -1.68 -28.37
CA LEU A 15 -28.33 -2.42 -29.64
C LEU A 15 -29.50 -3.40 -29.68
N LEU A 16 -29.73 -4.14 -28.59
CA LEU A 16 -30.85 -5.07 -28.49
C LEU A 16 -32.21 -4.34 -28.44
N ALA A 17 -32.25 -3.13 -27.86
CA ALA A 17 -33.45 -2.29 -27.81
C ALA A 17 -33.78 -1.64 -29.16
N LEU A 18 -32.81 -1.55 -30.08
CA LEU A 18 -33.03 -1.03 -31.44
C LEU A 18 -33.91 -1.95 -32.29
N VAL A 19 -34.04 -3.23 -31.90
CA VAL A 19 -34.86 -4.22 -32.60
C VAL A 19 -36.14 -4.47 -31.79
N PRO A 20 -37.30 -3.94 -32.22
CA PRO A 20 -38.56 -4.03 -31.46
C PRO A 20 -38.96 -5.48 -31.14
N GLY A 21 -38.73 -6.40 -32.08
CA GLY A 21 -39.05 -7.82 -31.91
C GLY A 21 -38.31 -8.46 -30.73
N LEU A 22 -37.04 -8.15 -30.52
CA LEU A 22 -36.25 -8.67 -29.38
C LEU A 22 -36.62 -7.95 -28.07
N ALA A 23 -36.98 -6.67 -28.13
CA ALA A 23 -37.35 -5.89 -26.96
C ALA A 23 -38.66 -6.31 -26.29
N LEU A 24 -39.60 -6.82 -27.07
CA LEU A 24 -40.88 -7.29 -26.58
C LEU A 24 -40.89 -8.78 -26.19
N SER A 25 -39.96 -9.59 -26.72
CA SER A 25 -39.98 -11.05 -26.54
C SER A 25 -38.87 -11.61 -25.65
N TRP A 26 -37.74 -10.92 -25.48
CA TRP A 26 -36.60 -11.40 -24.71
C TRP A 26 -36.26 -10.50 -23.51
N PRO A 27 -35.75 -11.06 -22.40
CA PRO A 27 -35.26 -10.28 -21.27
C PRO A 27 -33.91 -9.62 -21.62
N ILE A 28 -33.95 -8.54 -22.42
CA ILE A 28 -32.76 -7.80 -22.90
C ILE A 28 -31.81 -7.47 -21.74
N LYS A 29 -32.37 -7.08 -20.59
CA LYS A 29 -31.59 -6.69 -19.41
C LYS A 29 -30.69 -7.84 -18.91
N LYS A 30 -31.16 -9.08 -18.98
CA LYS A 30 -30.41 -10.27 -18.54
C LYS A 30 -29.33 -10.64 -19.57
N ILE A 31 -29.66 -10.56 -20.86
CA ILE A 31 -28.72 -10.81 -21.95
C ILE A 31 -27.57 -9.79 -21.91
N ALA A 32 -27.89 -8.51 -21.76
CA ALA A 32 -26.90 -7.44 -21.62
C ALA A 32 -26.01 -7.64 -20.38
N ALA A 33 -26.57 -8.09 -19.25
CA ALA A 33 -25.78 -8.44 -18.07
C ALA A 33 -24.82 -9.61 -18.33
N GLY A 34 -25.29 -10.67 -19.00
CA GLY A 34 -24.44 -11.80 -19.39
C GLY A 34 -23.30 -11.40 -20.34
N LEU A 35 -23.58 -10.58 -21.35
CA LEU A 35 -22.57 -10.04 -22.25
C LEU A 35 -21.55 -9.15 -21.53
N ALA A 36 -22.01 -8.33 -20.58
CA ALA A 36 -21.13 -7.52 -19.75
C ALA A 36 -20.23 -8.39 -18.85
N MET A 37 -20.76 -9.47 -18.26
CA MET A 37 -19.97 -10.43 -17.47
C MET A 37 -18.90 -11.11 -18.33
N LEU A 38 -19.24 -11.52 -19.55
CA LEU A 38 -18.28 -12.09 -20.50
C LEU A 38 -17.21 -11.07 -20.87
N GLY A 39 -17.61 -9.85 -21.22
CA GLY A 39 -16.69 -8.77 -21.63
C GLY A 39 -15.70 -8.38 -20.53
N VAL A 40 -16.15 -8.22 -19.29
CA VAL A 40 -15.26 -7.87 -18.17
C VAL A 40 -14.33 -9.03 -17.78
N THR A 41 -14.79 -10.27 -17.91
CA THR A 41 -13.96 -11.46 -17.68
C THR A 41 -12.88 -11.59 -18.76
N ALA A 42 -13.25 -11.40 -20.03
CA ALA A 42 -12.32 -11.38 -21.14
C ALA A 42 -11.28 -10.25 -21.00
N TYR A 43 -11.72 -9.06 -20.57
CA TYR A 43 -10.81 -7.95 -20.27
C TYR A 43 -9.83 -8.30 -19.13
N CYS A 44 -10.29 -8.94 -18.05
CA CYS A 44 -9.43 -9.36 -16.95
C CYS A 44 -8.38 -10.39 -17.40
N ALA A 45 -8.80 -11.38 -18.21
CA ALA A 45 -7.91 -12.37 -18.78
C ALA A 45 -6.88 -11.71 -19.72
N PHE A 46 -7.31 -10.77 -20.56
CA PHE A 46 -6.43 -10.03 -21.48
C PHE A 46 -5.43 -9.15 -20.73
N SER A 47 -5.82 -8.56 -19.59
CA SER A 47 -4.94 -7.75 -18.74
C SER A 47 -3.89 -8.55 -17.95
N GLY A 48 -3.87 -9.88 -18.08
CA GLY A 48 -2.85 -10.72 -17.46
C GLY A 48 -3.13 -11.13 -16.01
N TRP A 49 -4.40 -11.15 -15.58
CA TRP A 49 -4.79 -11.55 -14.22
C TRP A 49 -4.08 -10.78 -13.12
N ASP A 50 -3.99 -9.46 -13.26
CA ASP A 50 -3.50 -8.61 -12.19
C ASP A 50 -4.36 -8.76 -10.91
N LEU A 51 -3.73 -8.79 -9.74
CA LEU A 51 -4.40 -9.01 -8.45
C LEU A 51 -5.47 -7.93 -8.16
N ALA A 52 -5.27 -6.70 -8.60
CA ALA A 52 -6.28 -5.64 -8.46
C ALA A 52 -7.44 -5.82 -9.46
N ALA A 53 -7.15 -6.33 -10.65
CA ALA A 53 -8.14 -6.67 -11.67
C ALA A 53 -9.05 -7.82 -11.23
N GLU A 54 -8.49 -8.89 -10.64
CA GLU A 54 -9.25 -10.04 -10.15
C GLU A 54 -10.27 -9.65 -9.07
N ARG A 55 -9.86 -8.88 -8.06
CA ARG A 55 -10.75 -8.46 -6.97
C ARG A 55 -11.90 -7.59 -7.46
N SER A 56 -11.62 -6.65 -8.35
CA SER A 56 -12.65 -5.79 -8.94
C SER A 56 -13.55 -6.55 -9.92
N LEU A 57 -13.05 -7.60 -10.57
CA LEU A 57 -13.86 -8.54 -11.37
C LEU A 57 -14.89 -9.25 -10.49
N VAL A 58 -14.49 -9.85 -9.37
CA VAL A 58 -15.41 -10.56 -8.46
C VAL A 58 -16.56 -9.64 -8.01
N MET A 59 -16.25 -8.43 -7.56
CA MET A 59 -17.29 -7.47 -7.16
C MET A 59 -18.21 -7.10 -8.33
N THR A 60 -17.66 -6.90 -9.52
CA THR A 60 -18.44 -6.57 -10.73
C THR A 60 -19.35 -7.73 -11.14
N LEU A 61 -18.86 -8.98 -11.09
CA LEU A 61 -19.63 -10.17 -11.41
C LEU A 61 -20.78 -10.40 -10.41
N VAL A 62 -20.57 -10.17 -9.11
CA VAL A 62 -21.66 -10.27 -8.12
C VAL A 62 -22.72 -9.20 -8.38
N MET A 63 -22.31 -7.97 -8.69
CA MET A 63 -23.25 -6.88 -9.00
C MET A 63 -24.06 -7.16 -10.28
N LEU A 64 -23.43 -7.64 -11.35
CA LEU A 64 -24.11 -8.06 -12.58
C LEU A 64 -24.99 -9.30 -12.37
N GLY A 65 -24.54 -10.23 -11.52
CA GLY A 65 -25.31 -11.40 -11.10
C GLY A 65 -26.61 -11.03 -10.39
N ALA A 66 -26.58 -9.99 -9.53
CA ALA A 66 -27.80 -9.48 -8.90
C ALA A 66 -28.82 -8.96 -9.93
N ILE A 67 -28.36 -8.41 -11.06
CA ILE A 67 -29.23 -7.98 -12.16
C ILE A 67 -29.91 -9.18 -12.84
N LEU A 68 -29.23 -10.33 -12.98
CA LEU A 68 -29.80 -11.54 -13.57
C LEU A 68 -30.96 -12.12 -12.74
N VAL A 69 -30.90 -11.96 -11.41
CA VAL A 69 -31.90 -12.44 -10.44
C VAL A 69 -32.99 -11.38 -10.18
N ASP A 70 -33.06 -10.31 -10.99
CA ASP A 70 -34.03 -9.21 -10.88
C ASP A 70 -34.05 -8.53 -9.50
N ARG A 71 -32.91 -8.54 -8.79
CA ARG A 71 -32.74 -7.84 -7.52
C ARG A 71 -32.14 -6.45 -7.76
N PRO A 72 -32.45 -5.45 -6.90
CA PRO A 72 -31.82 -4.14 -6.98
C PRO A 72 -30.30 -4.28 -6.83
N ALA A 73 -29.55 -3.87 -7.85
CA ALA A 73 -28.09 -4.04 -7.89
C ALA A 73 -27.38 -3.43 -6.65
N LEU A 74 -27.93 -2.33 -6.11
CA LEU A 74 -27.46 -1.66 -4.91
C LEU A 74 -28.43 -1.94 -3.75
N SER A 75 -28.12 -2.93 -2.91
CA SER A 75 -28.81 -3.17 -1.64
C SER A 75 -27.85 -3.74 -0.59
N LEU A 76 -28.11 -3.50 0.69
CA LEU A 76 -27.30 -4.05 1.79
C LEU A 76 -27.26 -5.59 1.78
N ARG A 77 -28.34 -6.24 1.31
CA ARG A 77 -28.40 -7.70 1.18
C ARG A 77 -27.45 -8.21 0.09
N ASN A 78 -27.44 -7.55 -1.07
CA ASN A 78 -26.52 -7.92 -2.15
C ASN A 78 -25.07 -7.59 -1.79
N LEU A 79 -24.85 -6.51 -1.04
CA LEU A 79 -23.53 -6.18 -0.49
C LEU A 79 -23.04 -7.28 0.47
N ALA A 80 -23.91 -7.78 1.36
CA ALA A 80 -23.57 -8.87 2.27
C ALA A 80 -23.26 -10.19 1.52
N LEU A 81 -24.03 -10.52 0.48
CA LEU A 81 -23.72 -11.68 -0.38
C LEU A 81 -22.38 -11.52 -1.10
N ALA A 82 -22.10 -10.33 -1.65
CA ALA A 82 -20.81 -10.03 -2.28
C ALA A 82 -19.64 -10.16 -1.30
N ALA A 83 -19.82 -9.66 -0.07
CA ALA A 83 -18.81 -9.78 0.98
C ALA A 83 -18.56 -11.25 1.33
N LEU A 84 -19.63 -12.04 1.52
CA LEU A 84 -19.52 -13.45 1.86
C LEU A 84 -18.80 -14.25 0.76
N ILE A 85 -19.17 -14.06 -0.51
CA ILE A 85 -18.52 -14.72 -1.66
C ILE A 85 -17.05 -14.29 -1.78
N SER A 86 -16.74 -13.01 -1.53
CA SER A 86 -15.36 -12.53 -1.58
C SER A 86 -14.51 -13.14 -0.46
N LEU A 87 -15.06 -13.26 0.75
CA LEU A 87 -14.36 -13.79 1.92
C LEU A 87 -14.19 -15.31 1.89
N THR A 88 -15.08 -16.04 1.21
CA THR A 88 -14.91 -17.49 1.01
C THR A 88 -13.79 -17.79 0.01
N ARG A 89 -13.54 -16.90 -0.96
CA ARG A 89 -12.44 -17.04 -1.93
C ARG A 89 -11.11 -16.54 -1.37
N GLU A 90 -11.11 -15.36 -0.75
CA GLU A 90 -9.92 -14.70 -0.17
C GLU A 90 -10.23 -14.16 1.24
N PRO A 91 -10.12 -14.99 2.29
CA PRO A 91 -10.37 -14.54 3.66
C PRO A 91 -9.39 -13.46 4.12
N ASP A 92 -8.13 -13.54 3.66
CA ASP A 92 -7.09 -12.55 3.95
C ASP A 92 -7.39 -11.17 3.36
N GLY A 93 -8.28 -11.11 2.36
CA GLY A 93 -8.72 -9.87 1.71
C GLY A 93 -9.41 -8.89 2.67
N LEU A 94 -9.97 -9.38 3.79
CA LEU A 94 -10.64 -8.56 4.81
C LEU A 94 -9.73 -7.48 5.41
N LEU A 95 -8.45 -7.81 5.59
CA LEU A 95 -7.44 -6.90 6.14
C LEU A 95 -6.87 -5.97 5.05
N GLY A 96 -7.20 -6.24 3.79
CA GLY A 96 -6.70 -5.51 2.64
C GLY A 96 -7.42 -4.18 2.42
N PRO A 97 -6.68 -3.14 1.97
CA PRO A 97 -7.24 -1.83 1.66
C PRO A 97 -8.38 -1.89 0.64
N SER A 98 -8.26 -2.75 -0.39
CA SER A 98 -9.22 -2.85 -1.49
C SER A 98 -10.61 -3.29 -1.02
N PHE A 99 -10.68 -4.30 -0.15
CA PHE A 99 -11.96 -4.77 0.40
C PHE A 99 -12.58 -3.70 1.28
N GLN A 100 -11.82 -3.17 2.23
CA GLN A 100 -12.29 -2.19 3.21
C GLN A 100 -12.82 -0.91 2.55
N MET A 101 -12.05 -0.33 1.62
CA MET A 101 -12.46 0.88 0.91
C MET A 101 -13.65 0.63 0.00
N SER A 102 -13.68 -0.48 -0.77
CA SER A 102 -14.78 -0.71 -1.70
C SER A 102 -16.10 -1.02 -1.00
N PHE A 103 -16.09 -1.94 -0.03
CA PHE A 103 -17.31 -2.29 0.71
C PHE A 103 -17.77 -1.14 1.62
N GLY A 104 -16.82 -0.40 2.23
CA GLY A 104 -17.12 0.81 3.01
C GLY A 104 -17.79 1.90 2.17
N ALA A 105 -17.26 2.18 0.96
CA ALA A 105 -17.85 3.15 0.04
C ALA A 105 -19.28 2.76 -0.36
N VAL A 106 -19.50 1.50 -0.78
CA VAL A 106 -20.84 1.04 -1.21
C VAL A 106 -21.81 1.02 -0.03
N ALA A 107 -21.37 0.63 1.17
CA ALA A 107 -22.17 0.68 2.39
C ALA A 107 -22.64 2.11 2.69
N GLY A 108 -21.72 3.09 2.65
CA GLY A 108 -22.04 4.51 2.84
C GLY A 108 -23.00 5.04 1.78
N LEU A 109 -22.75 4.73 0.50
CA LEU A 109 -23.62 5.14 -0.60
C LEU A 109 -25.04 4.58 -0.47
N VAL A 110 -25.19 3.30 -0.11
CA VAL A 110 -26.52 2.67 0.07
C VAL A 110 -27.25 3.30 1.27
N ALA A 111 -26.55 3.64 2.35
CA ALA A 111 -27.15 4.31 3.51
C ALA A 111 -27.63 5.74 3.19
N CYS A 112 -26.83 6.48 2.43
CA CYS A 112 -27.15 7.86 2.04
C CYS A 112 -28.03 7.96 0.78
N ALA A 113 -28.28 6.87 0.06
CA ALA A 113 -29.04 6.86 -1.19
C ALA A 113 -30.40 7.56 -1.06
N LYS A 114 -31.14 7.31 0.03
CA LYS A 114 -32.44 7.96 0.28
C LYS A 114 -32.37 9.47 0.47
N VAL A 115 -31.24 9.97 0.99
CA VAL A 115 -31.00 11.41 1.20
C VAL A 115 -30.53 12.07 -0.10
N ILE A 116 -29.79 11.32 -0.93
CA ILE A 116 -29.26 11.78 -2.22
C ILE A 116 -30.32 11.75 -3.32
N ASP A 117 -31.30 10.84 -3.25
CA ASP A 117 -32.45 10.77 -4.17
C ASP A 117 -33.29 12.04 -4.03
N GLY A 118 -32.90 13.06 -4.81
CA GLY A 118 -33.42 14.43 -4.86
C GLY A 118 -34.86 14.57 -5.33
N ARG A 119 -35.78 13.80 -4.74
CA ARG A 119 -37.24 14.01 -4.85
C ARG A 119 -37.68 15.41 -4.38
N LEU A 120 -36.78 16.21 -3.80
CA LEU A 120 -37.00 17.62 -3.45
C LEU A 120 -36.76 18.61 -4.61
N TRP A 121 -36.21 18.20 -5.76
CA TRP A 121 -35.87 19.11 -6.87
C TRP A 121 -36.66 18.86 -8.16
N ASN A 122 -37.91 18.44 -8.03
CA ASN A 122 -38.83 18.48 -9.15
C ASN A 122 -39.79 19.66 -8.92
N PRO A 123 -39.44 20.89 -9.35
CA PRO A 123 -40.39 21.99 -9.29
C PRO A 123 -41.54 21.66 -10.24
N GLU A 124 -42.67 21.26 -9.66
CA GLU A 124 -43.94 21.13 -10.38
C GLU A 124 -44.29 22.50 -10.98
N GLY A 125 -44.44 22.59 -12.30
CA GLY A 125 -44.83 23.81 -13.01
C GLY A 125 -43.73 24.64 -13.68
N ALA A 126 -42.47 24.16 -13.71
CA ALA A 126 -41.36 24.89 -14.35
C ALA A 126 -41.28 24.65 -15.88
N GLY A 127 -41.02 25.69 -16.67
CA GLY A 127 -40.81 25.60 -18.13
C GLY A 127 -39.64 24.69 -18.55
N PRO A 128 -39.49 24.37 -19.87
CA PRO A 128 -38.52 23.39 -20.36
C PRO A 128 -37.06 23.76 -20.01
N VAL A 129 -36.71 25.05 -20.03
CA VAL A 129 -35.37 25.55 -19.69
C VAL A 129 -35.07 25.41 -18.20
N THR A 130 -36.01 25.78 -17.34
CA THR A 130 -35.88 25.64 -15.88
C THR A 130 -35.82 24.17 -15.45
N ARG A 131 -36.51 23.28 -16.17
CA ARG A 131 -36.47 21.83 -15.94
C ARG A 131 -35.13 21.23 -16.35
N ALA A 132 -34.56 21.67 -17.48
CA ALA A 132 -33.22 21.24 -17.91
C ALA A 132 -32.14 21.72 -16.93
N LEU A 133 -32.23 22.96 -16.46
CA LEU A 133 -31.30 23.51 -15.46
C LEU A 133 -31.41 22.78 -14.12
N ALA A 134 -32.63 22.53 -13.63
CA ALA A 134 -32.85 21.76 -12.40
C ALA A 134 -32.31 20.33 -12.49
N TRP A 135 -32.47 19.67 -13.64
CA TRP A 135 -31.91 18.33 -13.86
C TRP A 135 -30.37 18.33 -13.89
N CYS A 136 -29.77 19.30 -14.56
CA CYS A 136 -28.31 19.46 -14.58
C CYS A 136 -27.77 19.70 -13.17
N LEU A 137 -28.37 20.64 -12.43
CA LEU A 137 -27.98 20.96 -11.06
C LEU A 137 -28.15 19.76 -10.12
N ALA A 138 -29.28 19.04 -10.22
CA ALA A 138 -29.51 17.83 -9.44
C ALA A 138 -28.46 16.73 -9.73
N THR A 139 -28.06 16.59 -11.00
CA THR A 139 -27.03 15.62 -11.41
C THR A 139 -25.66 15.99 -10.84
N VAL A 140 -25.28 17.28 -10.92
CA VAL A 140 -24.02 17.79 -10.37
C VAL A 140 -24.00 17.59 -8.85
N ILE A 141 -25.05 18.01 -8.15
CA ILE A 141 -25.09 17.90 -6.68
C ILE A 141 -25.16 16.43 -6.24
N GLY A 142 -25.92 15.58 -6.92
CA GLY A 142 -25.95 14.14 -6.66
C GLY A 142 -24.58 13.48 -6.85
N THR A 143 -23.83 13.89 -7.89
CA THR A 143 -22.47 13.38 -8.14
C THR A 143 -21.48 13.87 -7.07
N LEU A 144 -21.57 15.13 -6.65
CA LEU A 144 -20.75 15.68 -5.57
C LEU A 144 -21.07 15.02 -4.23
N ALA A 145 -22.36 14.84 -3.91
CA ALA A 145 -22.81 14.21 -2.69
C ALA A 145 -22.37 12.73 -2.61
N THR A 146 -22.52 11.97 -3.69
CA THR A 146 -22.04 10.57 -3.73
C THR A 146 -20.52 10.48 -3.57
N THR A 147 -19.78 11.37 -4.23
CA THR A 147 -18.32 11.44 -4.10
C THR A 147 -17.90 11.78 -2.67
N LEU A 148 -18.57 12.74 -2.03
CA LEU A 148 -18.30 13.14 -0.65
C LEU A 148 -18.62 11.99 0.33
N VAL A 149 -19.77 11.33 0.18
CA VAL A 149 -20.14 10.18 1.02
C VAL A 149 -19.13 9.05 0.88
N ALA A 150 -18.70 8.74 -0.35
CA ALA A 150 -17.69 7.72 -0.60
C ALA A 150 -16.34 8.11 0.04
N GLN A 151 -15.91 9.37 -0.09
CA GLN A 151 -14.67 9.84 0.55
C GLN A 151 -14.74 9.75 2.07
N ILE A 152 -15.83 10.21 2.71
CA ILE A 152 -15.99 10.13 4.16
C ILE A 152 -16.00 8.66 4.63
N ALA A 153 -16.72 7.79 3.93
CA ALA A 153 -16.81 6.37 4.29
C ALA A 153 -15.47 5.63 4.14
N THR A 154 -14.64 6.05 3.16
CA THR A 154 -13.33 5.42 2.90
C THR A 154 -12.15 6.09 3.60
N ALA A 155 -12.32 7.32 4.07
CA ALA A 155 -11.25 8.12 4.68
C ALA A 155 -10.50 7.41 5.82
N PRO A 156 -11.16 6.70 6.77
CA PRO A 156 -10.44 5.99 7.82
C PRO A 156 -9.49 4.92 7.27
N PHE A 157 -9.96 4.15 6.29
CA PHE A 157 -9.19 3.09 5.65
C PHE A 157 -8.06 3.66 4.80
N ALA A 158 -8.35 4.68 4.00
CA ALA A 158 -7.35 5.34 3.15
C ALA A 158 -6.23 5.97 4.01
N THR A 159 -6.60 6.65 5.09
CA THR A 159 -5.62 7.28 5.99
C THR A 159 -4.80 6.23 6.74
N TYR A 160 -5.40 5.12 7.19
CA TYR A 160 -4.67 4.07 7.88
C TYR A 160 -3.61 3.39 6.99
N HIS A 161 -3.97 3.05 5.75
CA HIS A 161 -3.09 2.29 4.85
C HIS A 161 -2.07 3.16 4.11
N PHE A 162 -2.47 4.38 3.69
CA PHE A 162 -1.63 5.26 2.87
C PHE A 162 -1.07 6.48 3.61
N GLN A 163 -1.53 6.73 4.84
CA GLN A 163 -1.08 7.86 5.67
C GLN A 163 -1.25 9.22 5.00
N THR A 164 -2.22 9.32 4.09
CA THR A 164 -2.50 10.55 3.34
C THR A 164 -3.99 10.80 3.27
N VAL A 165 -4.37 12.07 3.40
CA VAL A 165 -5.71 12.57 3.07
C VAL A 165 -5.57 13.57 1.92
N GLN A 166 -6.54 13.55 1.01
CA GLN A 166 -6.60 14.39 -0.17
C GLN A 166 -7.82 15.31 -0.07
N PRO A 167 -7.71 16.49 0.60
CA PRO A 167 -8.85 17.37 0.80
C PRO A 167 -9.50 17.82 -0.52
N PHE A 168 -8.67 18.03 -1.54
CA PHE A 168 -9.11 18.43 -2.87
C PHE A 168 -9.56 17.26 -3.74
N GLY A 169 -9.64 16.04 -3.18
CA GLY A 169 -10.13 14.85 -3.91
C GLY A 169 -11.55 15.03 -4.44
N LEU A 170 -12.41 15.77 -3.74
CA LEU A 170 -13.77 16.08 -4.20
C LEU A 170 -13.75 16.90 -5.50
N VAL A 171 -12.96 17.98 -5.53
CA VAL A 171 -12.82 18.86 -6.70
C VAL A 171 -12.14 18.11 -7.84
N GLY A 172 -11.05 17.38 -7.54
CA GLY A 172 -10.35 16.55 -8.52
C GLY A 172 -11.26 15.52 -9.16
N ASN A 173 -12.04 14.78 -8.37
CA ASN A 173 -13.00 13.81 -8.91
C ASN A 173 -14.13 14.48 -9.68
N ALA A 174 -14.67 15.62 -9.21
CA ALA A 174 -15.74 16.33 -9.89
C ALA A 174 -15.33 16.81 -11.29
N LEU A 175 -14.08 17.24 -11.47
CA LEU A 175 -13.57 17.69 -12.77
C LEU A 175 -13.06 16.53 -13.64
N THR A 176 -12.45 15.51 -13.02
CA THR A 176 -11.77 14.42 -13.75
C THR A 176 -12.72 13.30 -14.13
N LEU A 177 -13.67 12.91 -13.26
CA LEU A 177 -14.58 11.79 -13.54
C LEU A 177 -15.45 12.00 -14.79
N PRO A 178 -15.96 13.21 -15.09
CA PRO A 178 -16.67 13.45 -16.34
C PRO A 178 -15.78 13.26 -17.57
N LEU A 179 -14.54 13.77 -17.56
CA LEU A 179 -13.58 13.57 -18.64
C LEU A 179 -13.31 12.08 -18.87
N VAL A 180 -13.06 11.33 -17.79
CA VAL A 180 -12.77 9.90 -17.87
C VAL A 180 -13.99 9.12 -18.34
N SER A 181 -15.17 9.41 -17.80
CA SER A 181 -16.39 8.61 -18.04
C SER A 181 -17.06 8.94 -19.37
N LEU A 182 -17.04 10.20 -19.80
CA LEU A 182 -17.72 10.65 -21.03
C LEU A 182 -16.81 10.63 -22.26
N VAL A 183 -15.50 10.81 -22.08
CA VAL A 183 -14.56 10.91 -23.21
C VAL A 183 -13.60 9.74 -23.24
N VAL A 184 -12.81 9.54 -22.17
CA VAL A 184 -11.71 8.56 -22.20
C VAL A 184 -12.22 7.13 -22.37
N MET A 185 -13.16 6.68 -21.54
CA MET A 185 -13.67 5.30 -21.60
C MET A 185 -14.43 4.98 -22.89
N PRO A 186 -15.36 5.83 -23.37
CA PRO A 186 -16.02 5.59 -24.66
C PRO A 186 -15.04 5.64 -25.84
N ALA A 187 -14.10 6.58 -25.83
CA ALA A 187 -13.07 6.66 -26.87
C ALA A 187 -12.17 5.41 -26.88
N ALA A 188 -11.82 4.85 -25.71
CA ALA A 188 -11.05 3.60 -25.66
C ALA A 188 -11.79 2.44 -26.34
N VAL A 189 -13.09 2.27 -26.08
CA VAL A 189 -13.91 1.22 -26.71
C VAL A 189 -14.07 1.47 -28.21
N LEU A 190 -14.41 2.71 -28.60
CA LEU A 190 -14.57 3.09 -30.01
C LEU A 190 -13.26 2.96 -30.78
N GLY A 191 -12.12 3.26 -30.16
CA GLY A 191 -10.79 3.16 -30.76
C GLY A 191 -10.45 1.71 -31.11
N ILE A 192 -10.73 0.78 -30.18
CA ILE A 192 -10.57 -0.66 -30.42
C ILE A 192 -11.48 -1.15 -31.55
N LEU A 193 -12.74 -0.70 -31.58
CA LEU A 193 -13.69 -1.09 -32.64
C LEU A 193 -13.34 -0.47 -34.01
N ALA A 194 -12.76 0.73 -34.02
CA ALA A 194 -12.34 1.44 -35.22
C ALA A 194 -10.98 0.97 -35.77
N TYR A 195 -10.17 0.30 -34.93
CA TYR A 195 -8.86 -0.25 -35.28
C TYR A 195 -8.87 -1.13 -36.54
N PRO A 196 -9.75 -2.13 -36.71
CA PRO A 196 -9.79 -2.95 -37.94
C PRO A 196 -10.18 -2.16 -39.21
N PHE A 197 -10.79 -0.98 -39.06
CA PHE A 197 -11.20 -0.12 -40.17
C PHE A 197 -10.22 1.02 -40.45
N ALA A 198 -9.08 1.05 -39.74
CA ALA A 198 -8.07 2.11 -39.80
C ALA A 198 -8.63 3.55 -39.55
N LEU A 199 -9.74 3.65 -38.81
CA LEU A 199 -10.44 4.91 -38.52
C LEU A 199 -10.24 5.39 -37.07
N ASP A 200 -9.23 4.86 -36.41
CA ASP A 200 -8.97 4.97 -34.97
C ASP A 200 -8.24 6.27 -34.58
N ARG A 201 -7.49 6.87 -35.52
CA ARG A 201 -6.77 8.15 -35.33
C ARG A 201 -7.58 9.28 -34.65
N PRO A 202 -8.77 9.68 -35.13
CA PRO A 202 -9.53 10.76 -34.49
C PRO A 202 -10.00 10.38 -33.06
N VAL A 203 -10.28 9.09 -32.83
CA VAL A 203 -10.72 8.58 -31.54
C VAL A 203 -9.58 8.63 -30.51
N TRP A 204 -8.38 8.20 -30.89
CA TRP A 204 -7.20 8.29 -30.05
C TRP A 204 -6.78 9.74 -29.79
N TRP A 205 -6.96 10.63 -30.77
CA TRP A 205 -6.71 12.06 -30.58
C TRP A 205 -7.65 12.66 -29.52
N ALA A 206 -8.95 12.36 -29.60
CA ALA A 206 -9.93 12.80 -28.61
C ALA A 206 -9.61 12.26 -27.19
N MET A 207 -9.22 10.99 -27.09
CA MET A 207 -8.76 10.40 -25.84
C MET A 207 -7.51 11.13 -25.30
N GLY A 208 -6.53 11.40 -26.17
CA GLY A 208 -5.32 12.14 -25.81
C GLY A 208 -5.61 13.55 -25.28
N LEU A 209 -6.58 14.26 -25.88
CA LEU A 209 -7.01 15.57 -25.40
C LEU A 209 -7.64 15.49 -24.00
N ALA A 210 -8.49 14.49 -23.76
CA ALA A 210 -9.10 14.29 -22.44
C ALA A 210 -8.08 13.92 -21.36
N VAL A 211 -7.08 13.07 -21.69
CA VAL A 211 -5.98 12.72 -20.78
C VAL A 211 -5.12 13.96 -20.48
N ARG A 212 -4.83 14.81 -21.46
CA ARG A 212 -4.13 16.08 -21.24
C ARG A 212 -4.92 16.98 -20.27
N GLY A 213 -6.23 17.14 -20.48
CA GLY A 213 -7.08 17.89 -19.56
C GLY A 213 -7.03 17.35 -18.13
N MET A 214 -7.02 16.02 -17.95
CA MET A 214 -6.84 15.39 -16.63
C MET A 214 -5.47 15.73 -16.00
N LEU A 215 -4.39 15.72 -16.79
CA LEU A 215 -3.05 16.07 -16.32
C LEU A 215 -2.97 17.55 -15.93
N ASP A 216 -3.58 18.44 -16.71
CA ASP A 216 -3.61 19.88 -16.42
C ASP A 216 -4.38 20.17 -15.13
N ILE A 217 -5.52 19.51 -14.91
CA ILE A 217 -6.28 19.58 -13.65
C ILE A 217 -5.42 19.07 -12.48
N SER A 218 -4.69 17.96 -12.66
CA SER A 218 -3.82 17.43 -11.62
C SER A 218 -2.68 18.39 -11.28
N ALA A 219 -2.02 18.97 -12.27
CA ALA A 219 -0.94 19.93 -12.09
C ALA A 219 -1.44 21.21 -11.38
N TRP A 220 -2.65 21.67 -11.74
CA TRP A 220 -3.29 22.79 -11.06
C TRP A 220 -3.58 22.50 -9.58
N ILE A 221 -4.11 21.30 -9.27
CA ILE A 221 -4.39 20.90 -7.88
C ILE A 221 -3.10 20.75 -7.06
N GLN A 222 -2.02 20.26 -7.67
CA GLN A 222 -0.72 20.14 -7.00
C GLN A 222 -0.12 21.50 -6.59
N GLY A 223 -0.51 22.59 -7.26
CA GLY A 223 -0.09 23.94 -6.90
C GLY A 223 -0.73 24.48 -5.61
N PHE A 224 -1.77 23.82 -5.07
CA PHE A 224 -2.39 24.25 -3.82
C PHE A 224 -1.58 23.80 -2.60
N ASP A 225 -1.43 24.72 -1.64
CA ASP A 225 -0.90 24.35 -0.33
C ASP A 225 -1.80 23.26 0.29
N ARG A 226 -1.18 22.22 0.85
CA ARG A 226 -1.85 21.05 1.43
C ARG A 226 -2.73 20.26 0.45
N ALA A 227 -2.37 20.20 -0.83
CA ALA A 227 -2.99 19.31 -1.81
C ALA A 227 -3.07 17.85 -1.31
N THR A 228 -2.01 17.40 -0.63
CA THR A 228 -1.94 16.14 0.09
C THR A 228 -1.50 16.40 1.52
N VAL A 229 -2.31 15.99 2.49
CA VAL A 229 -1.96 16.07 3.90
C VAL A 229 -1.50 14.70 4.36
N VAL A 230 -0.25 14.61 4.79
CA VAL A 230 0.29 13.39 5.41
C VAL A 230 -0.16 13.37 6.87
N LEU A 231 -0.77 12.26 7.29
CA LEU A 231 -1.21 12.05 8.66
C LEU A 231 -0.38 10.95 9.31
N PRO A 232 -0.03 11.10 10.59
CA PRO A 232 0.67 10.06 11.33
C PRO A 232 -0.14 8.75 11.34
N ALA A 233 0.57 7.62 11.26
CA ALA A 233 -0.02 6.31 11.36
C ALA A 233 -0.65 6.14 12.76
N PHE A 234 -1.90 5.69 12.79
CA PHE A 234 -2.64 5.40 14.01
C PHE A 234 -2.86 3.89 14.17
N GLY A 235 -3.12 3.47 15.41
CA GLY A 235 -3.24 2.05 15.75
C GLY A 235 -4.50 1.37 15.17
N PRO A 236 -4.49 0.03 15.06
CA PRO A 236 -5.63 -0.73 14.55
C PRO A 236 -6.90 -0.59 15.41
N GLY A 237 -6.76 -0.24 16.69
CA GLY A 237 -7.90 0.02 17.58
C GLY A 237 -8.76 1.21 17.13
N ALA A 238 -8.13 2.30 16.67
CA ALA A 238 -8.84 3.45 16.12
C ALA A 238 -9.58 3.08 14.83
N LEU A 239 -8.92 2.35 13.93
CA LEU A 239 -9.55 1.84 12.71
C LEU A 239 -10.74 0.92 13.01
N GLY A 240 -10.61 0.04 14.00
CA GLY A 240 -11.67 -0.86 14.45
C GLY A 240 -12.89 -0.10 14.95
N LEU A 241 -12.69 0.91 15.80
CA LEU A 241 -13.78 1.76 16.30
C LEU A 241 -14.47 2.55 15.18
N MET A 242 -13.72 3.11 14.23
CA MET A 242 -14.27 3.80 13.07
C MET A 242 -15.03 2.84 12.13
N SER A 243 -14.58 1.59 12.02
CA SER A 243 -15.29 0.54 11.27
C SER A 243 -16.60 0.17 11.94
N VAL A 244 -16.61 -0.01 13.26
CA VAL A 244 -17.83 -0.24 14.06
C VAL A 244 -18.78 0.95 13.93
N ALA A 245 -18.27 2.18 13.96
CA ALA A 245 -19.06 3.39 13.73
C ALA A 245 -19.75 3.36 12.38
N LEU A 246 -19.02 3.05 11.31
CA LEU A 246 -19.58 2.93 9.95
C LEU A 246 -20.67 1.85 9.90
N LEU A 247 -20.44 0.68 10.49
CA LEU A 247 -21.43 -0.41 10.53
C LEU A 247 -22.69 0.01 11.30
N LEU A 248 -22.54 0.64 12.47
CA LEU A 248 -23.66 1.12 13.28
C LEU A 248 -24.40 2.27 12.61
N LEU A 249 -23.75 3.10 11.80
CA LEU A 249 -24.42 4.17 11.05
C LEU A 249 -25.21 3.62 9.85
N VAL A 250 -24.78 2.49 9.27
CA VAL A 250 -25.32 1.94 8.02
C VAL A 250 -26.37 0.84 8.24
N LEU A 251 -26.17 -0.07 9.20
CA LEU A 251 -26.99 -1.27 9.35
C LEU A 251 -28.37 -1.03 9.99
N PRO A 252 -28.50 -0.30 11.11
CA PRO A 252 -29.79 -0.11 11.77
C PRO A 252 -30.69 0.83 10.97
N VAL A 253 -31.95 0.43 10.80
CA VAL A 253 -32.98 1.27 10.17
C VAL A 253 -33.53 2.33 11.14
N SER A 254 -33.45 2.07 12.45
CA SER A 254 -33.95 2.95 13.51
C SER A 254 -32.97 4.09 13.85
N SER A 255 -33.41 5.02 14.70
CA SER A 255 -32.56 6.08 15.28
C SER A 255 -31.34 5.55 16.04
N LEU A 256 -31.31 4.25 16.34
CA LEU A 256 -30.19 3.54 16.93
C LEU A 256 -28.90 3.68 16.10
N ARG A 257 -29.01 4.05 14.81
CA ARG A 257 -27.85 4.37 13.97
C ARG A 257 -26.92 5.44 14.56
N TRP A 258 -27.48 6.38 15.32
CA TRP A 258 -26.71 7.47 15.93
C TRP A 258 -25.79 7.00 17.06
N LEU A 259 -26.00 5.80 17.60
CA LEU A 259 -25.05 5.18 18.54
C LEU A 259 -23.66 5.00 17.90
N GLY A 260 -23.57 4.91 16.57
CA GLY A 260 -22.30 4.85 15.85
C GLY A 260 -21.44 6.12 15.98
N LEU A 261 -22.01 7.26 16.37
CA LEU A 261 -21.23 8.48 16.60
C LEU A 261 -20.26 8.34 17.77
N ALA A 262 -20.64 7.64 18.83
CA ALA A 262 -19.79 7.44 20.00
C ALA A 262 -18.47 6.69 19.67
N PRO A 263 -18.48 5.48 19.08
CA PRO A 263 -17.25 4.83 18.65
C PRO A 263 -16.55 5.59 17.52
N GLY A 264 -17.28 6.33 16.68
CA GLY A 264 -16.67 7.15 15.62
C GLY A 264 -15.82 8.29 16.18
N LEU A 265 -16.36 9.04 17.13
CA LEU A 265 -15.66 10.13 17.82
C LEU A 265 -14.51 9.61 18.69
N LEU A 266 -14.70 8.48 19.38
CA LEU A 266 -13.62 7.86 20.15
C LEU A 266 -12.49 7.37 19.24
N GLY A 267 -12.83 6.72 18.12
CA GLY A 267 -11.85 6.31 17.12
C GLY A 267 -11.09 7.50 16.54
N LEU A 268 -11.78 8.60 16.24
CA LEU A 268 -11.15 9.84 15.78
C LEU A 268 -10.23 10.46 16.85
N ALA A 269 -10.65 10.46 18.12
CA ALA A 269 -9.82 10.96 19.22
C ALA A 269 -8.54 10.13 19.40
N LEU A 270 -8.63 8.80 19.29
CA LEU A 270 -7.46 7.92 19.32
C LEU A 270 -6.56 8.11 18.09
N ALA A 271 -7.15 8.36 16.91
CA ALA A 271 -6.39 8.65 15.70
C ALA A 271 -5.69 10.02 15.78
N ALA A 272 -6.25 10.99 16.51
CA ALA A 272 -5.67 12.31 16.72
C ALA A 272 -4.49 12.30 17.71
N ALA A 273 -4.40 11.28 18.57
CA ALA A 273 -3.30 11.09 19.53
C ALA A 273 -2.53 9.78 19.24
N PRO A 274 -1.88 9.67 18.06
CA PRO A 274 -1.18 8.44 17.69
C PRO A 274 0.08 8.23 18.53
N GLU A 275 0.34 6.98 18.88
CA GLU A 275 1.62 6.59 19.49
C GLU A 275 2.73 6.66 18.45
N ARG A 276 3.50 7.75 18.49
CA ARG A 276 4.66 7.93 17.62
C ARG A 276 5.85 7.11 18.13
N ARG A 277 6.64 6.56 17.20
CA ARG A 277 7.92 5.91 17.52
C ARG A 277 9.02 6.95 17.52
N ASP A 278 10.03 6.74 18.35
CA ASP A 278 11.17 7.65 18.45
C ASP A 278 12.34 7.21 17.57
N LEU A 279 12.49 5.92 17.29
CA LEU A 279 13.55 5.39 16.44
C LEU A 279 13.01 4.33 15.50
N TYR A 280 13.31 4.45 14.21
CA TYR A 280 13.04 3.48 13.16
C TYR A 280 14.36 2.93 12.64
N VAL A 281 14.47 1.61 12.52
CA VAL A 281 15.69 0.94 12.07
C VAL A 281 15.38 0.05 10.87
N ASP A 282 16.19 0.22 9.82
CA ASP A 282 16.10 -0.58 8.60
C ASP A 282 16.33 -2.08 8.89
N ARG A 283 15.72 -2.95 8.08
CA ARG A 283 15.81 -4.41 8.23
C ARG A 283 17.26 -4.91 8.21
N GLU A 284 18.14 -4.23 7.47
CA GLU A 284 19.55 -4.63 7.36
C GLU A 284 20.48 -3.74 8.19
N GLY A 285 19.95 -2.74 8.92
CA GLY A 285 20.75 -1.83 9.73
C GLY A 285 21.55 -0.81 8.90
N GLY A 286 21.12 -0.51 7.67
CA GLY A 286 21.81 0.47 6.81
C GLY A 286 21.59 1.93 7.13
N GLY A 287 20.50 2.19 7.84
CA GLY A 287 20.14 3.50 8.30
C GLY A 287 19.06 3.40 9.36
N ALA A 288 18.88 4.50 10.05
CA ALA A 288 17.83 4.67 11.04
C ALA A 288 17.23 6.08 10.90
N ALA A 289 16.00 6.26 11.37
CA ALA A 289 15.40 7.57 11.54
C ALA A 289 15.09 7.77 13.02
N LEU A 290 15.69 8.79 13.62
CA LEU A 290 15.58 9.15 15.05
C LEU A 290 14.78 10.43 15.19
N ARG A 291 13.85 10.49 16.13
CA ARG A 291 13.15 11.72 16.48
C ARG A 291 14.09 12.69 17.19
N GLY A 292 14.29 13.86 16.60
CA GLY A 292 15.07 14.95 17.18
C GLY A 292 14.33 15.68 18.29
N ALA A 293 15.02 16.67 18.88
CA ALA A 293 14.46 17.52 19.94
C ALA A 293 13.32 18.43 19.46
N ASP A 294 13.28 18.74 18.16
CA ASP A 294 12.21 19.48 17.49
C ASP A 294 10.95 18.61 17.23
N GLY A 295 10.99 17.34 17.63
CA GLY A 295 9.91 16.38 17.44
C GLY A 295 9.80 15.82 16.03
N ARG A 296 10.71 16.16 15.11
CA ARG A 296 10.73 15.65 13.73
C ARG A 296 11.77 14.55 13.57
N LEU A 297 11.65 13.74 12.51
CA LEU A 297 12.63 12.69 12.22
C LEU A 297 13.90 13.26 11.60
N VAL A 298 15.02 12.68 12.04
CA VAL A 298 16.39 12.92 11.58
C VAL A 298 16.96 11.58 11.14
N VAL A 299 17.59 11.56 9.97
CA VAL A 299 18.14 10.36 9.37
C VAL A 299 19.58 10.15 9.84
N LEU A 300 19.83 8.94 10.35
CA LEU A 300 21.14 8.39 10.61
C LEU A 300 21.51 7.47 9.45
N GLY A 301 22.57 7.83 8.74
CA GLY A 301 23.13 7.01 7.69
C GLY A 301 22.45 7.13 6.33
N LYS A 302 22.25 6.00 5.64
CA LYS A 302 21.68 5.97 4.28
C LYS A 302 20.65 4.84 4.16
N PRO A 303 19.44 5.00 4.72
CA PRO A 303 18.37 4.04 4.53
C PRO A 303 17.93 3.98 3.06
N PRO A 304 17.35 2.86 2.58
CA PRO A 304 16.77 2.80 1.23
C PRO A 304 15.68 3.87 1.06
N ALA A 305 15.63 4.49 -0.12
CA ALA A 305 14.74 5.63 -0.37
C ALA A 305 13.25 5.32 -0.10
N PHE A 306 12.78 4.17 -0.57
CA PHE A 306 11.41 3.70 -0.31
C PHE A 306 11.11 3.54 1.19
N VAL A 307 12.07 3.01 1.96
CA VAL A 307 11.91 2.80 3.41
C VAL A 307 11.84 4.14 4.14
N LEU A 308 12.68 5.10 3.76
CA LEU A 308 12.66 6.44 4.33
C LEU A 308 11.33 7.16 4.04
N GLU A 309 10.85 7.12 2.79
CA GLU A 309 9.55 7.68 2.42
C GLU A 309 8.40 7.07 3.23
N GLN A 310 8.45 5.75 3.48
CA GLN A 310 7.47 5.07 4.31
C GLN A 310 7.52 5.51 5.79
N TRP A 311 8.72 5.72 6.35
CA TRP A 311 8.87 6.21 7.72
C TRP A 311 8.38 7.65 7.89
N LEU A 312 8.71 8.55 6.95
CA LEU A 312 8.24 9.93 6.97
C LEU A 312 6.71 9.98 6.90
N LYS A 313 6.11 9.22 5.97
CA LYS A 313 4.66 9.09 5.87
C LYS A 313 4.03 8.55 7.15
N ALA A 314 4.60 7.48 7.72
CA ALA A 314 4.12 6.90 8.97
C ALA A 314 4.22 7.87 10.17
N ASP A 315 5.17 8.81 10.18
CA ASP A 315 5.26 9.83 11.22
C ASP A 315 4.32 11.04 11.02
N GLY A 316 3.70 11.15 9.84
CA GLY A 316 2.99 12.37 9.46
C GLY A 316 3.93 13.50 9.00
N ASP A 317 5.15 13.17 8.60
CA ASP A 317 6.13 14.12 8.07
C ASP A 317 5.97 14.23 6.55
N GLY A 318 5.53 15.41 6.10
CA GLY A 318 5.30 15.70 4.68
C GLY A 318 6.56 16.08 3.89
N ARG A 319 7.75 16.10 4.51
CA ARG A 319 9.00 16.42 3.82
C ARG A 319 9.34 15.37 2.76
N SER A 320 10.01 15.82 1.70
CA SER A 320 10.62 14.91 0.73
C SER A 320 11.80 14.20 1.35
N ARG A 321 12.11 12.99 0.87
CA ARG A 321 13.28 12.21 1.29
C ARG A 321 14.62 12.94 1.08
N ASP A 322 14.65 13.89 0.15
CA ASP A 322 15.82 14.67 -0.25
C ASP A 322 15.90 16.02 0.50
N ASP A 323 15.01 16.25 1.48
CA ASP A 323 15.01 17.46 2.28
C ASP A 323 16.29 17.53 3.15
N PRO A 324 17.11 18.61 3.04
CA PRO A 324 18.36 18.73 3.78
C PRO A 324 18.14 18.73 5.30
N GLY A 325 16.98 19.17 5.77
CA GLY A 325 16.58 19.18 7.18
C GLY A 325 16.49 17.79 7.81
N LEU A 326 16.45 16.72 7.01
CA LEU A 326 16.52 15.34 7.52
C LEU A 326 17.89 14.98 8.09
N THR A 327 18.96 15.66 7.67
CA THR A 327 20.34 15.38 8.12
C THR A 327 20.87 16.41 9.11
N ALA A 328 20.16 17.51 9.32
CA ALA A 328 20.62 18.62 10.16
C ALA A 328 20.89 18.22 11.63
N GLY A 329 20.18 17.21 12.14
CA GLY A 329 20.34 16.71 13.51
C GLY A 329 21.32 15.54 13.67
N SER A 330 21.89 15.01 12.59
CA SER A 330 22.81 13.87 12.64
C SER A 330 24.25 14.30 12.39
N ARG A 331 25.17 13.70 13.16
CA ARG A 331 26.61 13.88 12.95
C ARG A 331 27.17 12.59 12.39
N CYS A 332 27.50 12.61 11.11
CA CYS A 332 28.03 11.46 10.39
C CYS A 332 29.48 11.69 10.01
N ASP A 333 30.30 10.65 10.19
CA ASP A 333 31.65 10.56 9.66
C ASP A 333 31.81 9.30 8.80
N LYS A 334 33.06 8.88 8.56
CA LYS A 334 33.36 7.66 7.79
C LYS A 334 33.07 6.37 8.57
N LEU A 335 33.11 6.42 9.90
CA LEU A 335 32.99 5.26 10.79
C LEU A 335 31.54 5.00 11.20
N GLY A 336 30.71 6.04 11.28
CA GLY A 336 29.33 5.93 11.71
C GLY A 336 28.54 7.23 11.64
N CYS A 337 27.36 7.21 12.25
CA CYS A 337 26.53 8.40 12.46
C CYS A 337 25.98 8.38 13.87
N VAL A 338 25.98 9.52 14.55
CA VAL A 338 25.37 9.67 15.87
C VAL A 338 24.24 10.68 15.85
N GLY A 339 23.21 10.40 16.64
CA GLY A 339 22.06 11.27 16.85
C GLY A 339 21.62 11.25 18.31
N HIS A 340 21.01 12.35 18.75
CA HIS A 340 20.44 12.47 20.08
C HIS A 340 18.93 12.57 19.97
N GLY A 341 18.25 11.67 20.68
CA GLY A 341 16.81 11.58 20.75
C GLY A 341 16.24 12.31 21.97
N PRO A 342 14.90 12.23 22.16
CA PRO A 342 14.26 12.74 23.37
C PRO A 342 14.81 12.04 24.62
N ARG A 343 14.74 12.74 25.76
CA ARG A 343 15.25 12.26 27.08
C ARG A 343 16.75 11.93 27.12
N GLY A 344 17.55 12.57 26.26
CA GLY A 344 19.01 12.42 26.27
C GLY A 344 19.50 11.06 25.76
N VAL A 345 18.63 10.27 25.13
CA VAL A 345 19.00 8.98 24.53
C VAL A 345 19.94 9.23 23.35
N SER A 346 21.12 8.63 23.37
CA SER A 346 22.08 8.66 22.28
C SER A 346 21.94 7.40 21.41
N VAL A 347 21.88 7.59 20.10
CA VAL A 347 21.82 6.50 19.12
C VAL A 347 23.01 6.60 18.18
N ALA A 348 23.78 5.51 18.08
CA ALA A 348 24.92 5.40 17.19
C ALA A 348 24.66 4.34 16.11
N LEU A 349 24.81 4.74 14.85
CA LEU A 349 24.82 3.87 13.68
C LEU A 349 26.28 3.54 13.31
N VAL A 350 26.73 2.36 13.70
CA VAL A 350 28.11 1.89 13.45
C VAL A 350 28.19 1.26 12.06
N ARG A 351 29.07 1.81 11.21
CA ARG A 351 29.33 1.29 9.85
C ARG A 351 30.64 0.52 9.75
N ASP A 352 31.60 0.82 10.63
CA ASP A 352 32.93 0.24 10.66
C ASP A 352 33.23 -0.35 12.04
N LYS A 353 33.93 -1.49 12.09
CA LYS A 353 34.28 -2.16 13.36
C LYS A 353 35.07 -1.27 14.31
N ARG A 354 35.82 -0.30 13.78
CA ARG A 354 36.64 0.64 14.55
C ARG A 354 35.83 1.58 15.45
N ALA A 355 34.55 1.80 15.17
CA ALA A 355 33.70 2.70 15.95
C ALA A 355 33.12 2.04 17.22
N PHE A 356 33.05 0.70 17.25
CA PHE A 356 32.42 -0.02 18.37
C PHE A 356 32.96 0.32 19.76
N PRO A 357 34.27 0.45 20.01
CA PRO A 357 34.78 0.72 21.36
C PRO A 357 34.22 2.03 21.96
N GLU A 358 34.12 3.09 21.15
CA GLU A 358 33.60 4.38 21.61
C GLU A 358 32.07 4.38 21.65
N ASP A 359 31.43 3.91 20.57
CA ASP A 359 29.97 3.96 20.44
C ASP A 359 29.29 3.02 21.44
N CYS A 360 29.85 1.83 21.72
CA CYS A 360 29.31 0.94 22.74
C CYS A 360 29.42 1.49 24.17
N ALA A 361 30.38 2.38 24.43
CA ALA A 361 30.55 2.97 25.77
C ALA A 361 29.65 4.20 25.98
N ARG A 362 29.30 4.92 24.90
CA ARG A 362 28.62 6.23 24.96
C ARG A 362 27.17 6.20 24.49
N ALA A 363 26.83 5.29 23.58
CA ALA A 363 25.49 5.21 22.99
C ALA A 363 24.56 4.36 23.86
N THR A 364 23.33 4.84 24.08
CA THR A 364 22.27 4.02 24.68
C THR A 364 21.81 2.92 23.73
N VAL A 365 21.70 3.25 22.43
CA VAL A 365 21.30 2.31 21.37
C VAL A 365 22.36 2.28 20.29
N VAL A 366 22.89 1.10 19.99
CA VAL A 366 23.80 0.86 18.88
C VAL A 366 23.06 0.12 17.77
N VAL A 367 23.11 0.66 16.56
CA VAL A 367 22.58 0.06 15.34
C VAL A 367 23.74 -0.27 14.42
N SER A 368 23.80 -1.49 13.89
CA SER A 368 24.87 -1.84 12.94
C SER A 368 24.47 -2.94 11.96
N ARG A 369 25.06 -2.89 10.76
CA ARG A 369 25.09 -4.01 9.81
C ARG A 369 26.09 -5.10 10.20
N LEU A 370 26.97 -4.80 11.15
CA LEU A 370 28.03 -5.68 11.64
C LEU A 370 27.56 -6.37 12.93
N GLU A 371 28.27 -7.42 13.33
CA GLU A 371 28.06 -8.04 14.65
C GLU A 371 28.78 -7.21 15.71
N ALA A 372 28.06 -6.87 16.79
CA ALA A 372 28.65 -6.14 17.90
C ALA A 372 29.59 -7.05 18.69
N PRO A 373 30.69 -6.52 19.24
CA PRO A 373 31.57 -7.31 20.11
C PRO A 373 30.83 -7.72 21.39
N PRO A 374 31.16 -8.89 21.98
CA PRO A 374 30.46 -9.41 23.16
C PRO A 374 30.54 -8.53 24.41
N GLY A 375 31.50 -7.59 24.46
CA GLY A 375 31.66 -6.63 25.56
C GLY A 375 31.02 -5.25 25.31
N CYS A 376 30.10 -5.12 24.35
CA CYS A 376 29.44 -3.85 24.06
C CYS A 376 28.54 -3.43 25.25
N ALA A 377 28.83 -2.28 25.86
CA ALA A 377 28.13 -1.79 27.05
C ALA A 377 26.81 -1.05 26.76
N ALA A 378 26.43 -0.90 25.49
CA ALA A 378 25.20 -0.24 25.09
C ALA A 378 23.97 -1.01 25.59
N SER A 379 22.95 -0.29 26.07
CA SER A 379 21.74 -0.90 26.63
C SER A 379 20.94 -1.69 25.59
N HIS A 380 20.91 -1.22 24.34
CA HIS A 380 20.27 -1.91 23.23
C HIS A 380 21.19 -2.04 22.04
N ILE A 381 21.38 -3.28 21.60
CA ILE A 381 22.26 -3.64 20.48
C ILE A 381 21.39 -4.20 19.35
N LEU A 382 21.20 -3.39 18.32
CA LEU A 382 20.46 -3.72 17.09
C LEU A 382 21.48 -4.02 15.99
N ASP A 383 22.20 -5.12 16.17
CA ASP A 383 23.29 -5.56 15.29
C ASP A 383 22.79 -6.53 14.21
N LYS A 384 23.72 -7.05 13.40
CA LYS A 384 23.41 -7.99 12.32
C LYS A 384 22.62 -9.22 12.82
N ARG A 385 22.97 -9.79 13.97
CA ARG A 385 22.31 -11.00 14.50
C ARG A 385 20.90 -10.67 14.97
N PHE A 386 20.75 -9.57 15.70
CA PHE A 386 19.45 -9.10 16.16
C PHE A 386 18.51 -8.84 14.97
N LEU A 387 18.97 -8.07 13.98
CA LEU A 387 18.17 -7.69 12.81
C LEU A 387 17.88 -8.86 11.88
N ALA A 388 18.76 -9.86 11.79
CA ALA A 388 18.48 -11.09 11.05
C ALA A 388 17.31 -11.88 11.68
N ALA A 389 17.27 -11.96 13.01
CA ALA A 389 16.22 -12.66 13.76
C ALA A 389 14.91 -11.86 13.82
N HIS A 390 14.99 -10.55 14.03
CA HIS A 390 13.84 -9.68 14.35
C HIS A 390 13.37 -8.79 13.19
N GLY A 391 14.18 -8.62 12.15
CA GLY A 391 13.89 -7.72 11.02
C GLY A 391 13.96 -6.24 11.38
N SER A 392 13.21 -5.42 10.64
CA SER A 392 13.10 -3.98 10.92
C SER A 392 12.52 -3.76 12.33
N THR A 393 13.05 -2.77 13.02
CA THR A 393 12.78 -2.57 14.45
C THR A 393 12.44 -1.11 14.71
N THR A 394 11.49 -0.87 15.61
CA THR A 394 11.13 0.47 16.07
C THR A 394 11.20 0.55 17.59
N LEU A 395 11.66 1.68 18.11
CA LEU A 395 11.71 1.94 19.55
C LEU A 395 10.87 3.16 19.89
N ARG A 396 10.17 3.08 21.01
CA ARG A 396 9.57 4.23 21.69
C ARG A 396 10.25 4.36 23.03
N PHE A 397 10.87 5.50 23.31
CA PHE A 397 11.43 5.73 24.63
C PHE A 397 10.23 5.97 25.58
N THR A 398 10.21 5.38 26.77
CA THR A 398 9.21 5.68 27.83
C THR A 398 9.94 6.05 29.12
N ALA A 399 9.21 6.49 30.15
CA ALA A 399 9.82 6.73 31.46
C ALA A 399 10.33 5.43 32.10
N ASP A 400 9.67 4.31 31.81
CA ASP A 400 9.97 2.98 32.32
C ASP A 400 11.02 2.22 31.47
N GLY A 401 11.47 2.83 30.37
CA GLY A 401 12.47 2.27 29.45
C GLY A 401 12.01 2.26 27.98
N PRO A 402 12.89 1.89 27.04
CA PRO A 402 12.52 1.77 25.63
C PRO A 402 11.61 0.56 25.39
N VAL A 403 10.45 0.81 24.79
CA VAL A 403 9.56 -0.23 24.26
C VAL A 403 10.00 -0.56 22.84
N VAL A 404 10.49 -1.79 22.66
CA VAL A 404 10.99 -2.30 21.38
C VAL A 404 9.90 -3.08 20.66
N GLU A 405 9.66 -2.75 19.39
CA GLU A 405 8.79 -3.53 18.52
C GLU A 405 9.49 -3.95 17.24
N THR A 406 9.35 -5.23 16.90
CA THR A 406 10.07 -5.88 15.80
C THR A 406 9.11 -6.43 14.76
N ALA A 407 9.53 -6.42 13.49
CA ALA A 407 8.73 -6.96 12.39
C ALA A 407 8.58 -8.49 12.44
N LYS A 408 9.56 -9.19 13.03
CA LYS A 408 9.52 -10.62 13.30
C LYS A 408 9.65 -10.85 14.79
N ARG A 409 8.85 -11.78 15.30
CA ARG A 409 9.02 -12.33 16.65
C ARG A 409 9.61 -13.74 16.50
N PRO A 410 10.82 -14.00 17.01
CA PRO A 410 11.40 -15.33 16.96
C PRO A 410 10.45 -16.37 17.57
N GLY A 411 10.23 -17.48 16.87
CA GLY A 411 9.31 -18.54 17.30
C GLY A 411 7.84 -18.33 16.91
N GLU A 412 7.45 -17.16 16.36
CA GLU A 412 6.10 -16.95 15.85
C GLU A 412 5.92 -17.65 14.49
N THR A 413 5.23 -18.78 14.47
CA THR A 413 4.78 -19.44 13.24
C THR A 413 3.45 -18.86 12.80
N ARG A 414 3.40 -18.28 11.60
CA ARG A 414 2.14 -17.82 10.99
C ARG A 414 1.56 -18.94 10.13
N PRO A 415 0.28 -19.32 10.27
CA PRO A 415 -0.33 -20.41 9.52
C PRO A 415 -0.15 -20.31 8.00
N TRP A 416 -0.11 -19.09 7.46
CA TRP A 416 0.04 -18.79 6.03
C TRP A 416 1.49 -18.52 5.58
N ARG A 417 2.48 -18.59 6.48
CA ARG A 417 3.89 -18.53 6.11
C ARG A 417 4.48 -19.93 6.21
N PRO A 418 5.05 -20.49 5.13
CA PRO A 418 5.85 -21.69 5.24
C PRO A 418 6.91 -21.46 6.33
N ALA A 419 7.01 -22.40 7.28
CA ALA A 419 8.08 -22.35 8.27
C ALA A 419 9.41 -22.26 7.51
N ALA A 420 10.25 -21.29 7.88
CA ALA A 420 11.59 -21.23 7.32
C ALA A 420 12.25 -22.56 7.66
N VAL A 421 12.57 -23.36 6.63
CA VAL A 421 13.32 -24.59 6.80
C VAL A 421 14.65 -24.18 7.40
N VAL A 422 14.83 -24.42 8.70
CA VAL A 422 16.13 -24.29 9.34
C VAL A 422 16.99 -25.34 8.64
N ALA A 423 17.90 -24.91 7.78
CA ALA A 423 18.91 -25.81 7.24
C ALA A 423 19.60 -26.45 8.44
N ALA A 424 19.50 -27.78 8.54
CA ALA A 424 20.16 -28.53 9.60
C ALA A 424 21.64 -28.10 9.64
N PRO A 425 22.23 -27.89 10.83
CA PRO A 425 23.65 -27.59 10.90
C PRO A 425 24.40 -28.64 10.10
N ALA A 426 25.24 -28.18 9.17
CA ALA A 426 26.06 -29.08 8.38
C ALA A 426 26.79 -30.02 9.36
N PRO A 427 26.81 -31.34 9.09
CA PRO A 427 27.53 -32.27 9.95
C PRO A 427 28.96 -31.75 10.13
N PRO A 428 29.54 -31.86 11.34
CA PRO A 428 30.89 -31.39 11.58
C PRO A 428 31.79 -31.97 10.49
N VAL A 429 32.52 -31.09 9.81
CA VAL A 429 33.55 -31.51 8.86
C VAL A 429 34.51 -32.37 9.67
N VAL A 430 34.46 -33.68 9.46
CA VAL A 430 35.47 -34.59 9.99
C VAL A 430 36.75 -34.17 9.29
N VAL A 431 37.58 -33.40 10.01
CA VAL A 431 38.95 -33.15 9.60
C VAL A 431 39.60 -34.51 9.53
N ALA A 432 39.81 -35.03 8.32
CA ALA A 432 40.54 -36.25 8.12
C ALA A 432 41.89 -36.13 8.85
N PRO A 433 42.31 -37.15 9.63
CA PRO A 433 43.60 -37.09 10.29
C PRO A 433 44.68 -36.85 9.24
N VAL A 434 45.48 -35.80 9.46
CA VAL A 434 46.66 -35.50 8.65
C VAL A 434 47.47 -36.80 8.50
N PRO A 435 47.76 -37.26 7.28
CA PRO A 435 48.60 -38.43 7.09
C PRO A 435 49.92 -38.19 7.81
N LYS A 436 50.31 -39.10 8.72
CA LYS A 436 51.63 -39.08 9.34
C LYS A 436 52.66 -38.92 8.24
N ALA A 437 53.55 -37.94 8.40
CA ALA A 437 54.66 -37.68 7.51
C ALA A 437 55.35 -38.98 7.13
N ALA A 438 55.50 -39.22 5.83
CA ALA A 438 56.29 -40.34 5.33
C ALA A 438 57.73 -40.21 5.87
N PRO A 439 58.38 -41.32 6.26
CA PRO A 439 59.77 -41.30 6.69
C PRO A 439 60.66 -40.73 5.58
N LEU A 440 61.57 -39.83 5.94
CA LEU A 440 62.59 -39.29 5.04
C LEU A 440 63.38 -40.43 4.36
N PRO A 441 63.75 -40.30 3.07
CA PRO A 441 64.55 -41.32 2.39
C PRO A 441 65.93 -41.46 3.04
N VAL A 442 66.33 -42.71 3.31
CA VAL A 442 67.67 -43.09 3.76
C VAL A 442 68.68 -42.77 2.65
N PRO A 443 69.81 -42.08 2.95
CA PRO A 443 70.82 -41.80 1.95
C PRO A 443 71.53 -43.08 1.48
N PRO A 444 71.89 -43.19 0.18
CA PRO A 444 72.60 -44.36 -0.34
C PRO A 444 74.02 -44.47 0.22
N PRO A 445 74.56 -45.69 0.37
CA PRO A 445 75.90 -45.91 0.90
C PRO A 445 76.99 -45.41 -0.06
N ALA A 446 78.07 -44.88 0.52
CA ALA A 446 79.24 -44.36 -0.17
C ALA A 446 79.90 -45.41 -1.07
N ALA A 447 80.11 -45.05 -2.33
CA ALA A 447 81.03 -45.73 -3.23
C ALA A 447 82.47 -45.22 -2.99
N PRO A 448 83.50 -46.05 -3.14
CA PRO A 448 84.87 -45.69 -2.81
C PRO A 448 85.45 -44.67 -3.80
N GLU A 449 86.19 -43.70 -3.24
CA GLU A 449 87.13 -42.85 -3.96
C GLU A 449 88.28 -43.71 -4.51
N GLY A 450 88.60 -43.50 -5.79
CA GLY A 450 89.73 -44.08 -6.49
C GLY A 450 89.97 -43.31 -7.79
N GLU A 451 90.82 -42.29 -7.66
CA GLU A 451 91.76 -41.75 -8.65
C GLU A 451 91.30 -41.41 -10.09
N ASP A 452 91.43 -40.10 -10.36
CA ASP A 452 92.17 -39.52 -11.48
C ASP A 452 91.49 -38.87 -12.69
N ALA A 453 91.94 -37.62 -12.85
CA ALA A 453 92.33 -36.93 -14.08
C ALA A 453 91.29 -36.14 -14.89
N GLU A 454 91.54 -34.82 -14.88
CA GLU A 454 91.67 -33.91 -16.04
C GLU A 454 90.55 -33.95 -17.10
N GLY A 455 89.90 -32.85 -17.48
CA GLY A 455 90.25 -31.44 -17.40
C GLY A 455 89.57 -30.74 -18.58
N GLN A 456 89.39 -29.42 -18.47
CA GLN A 456 89.23 -28.44 -19.56
C GLN A 456 88.02 -28.66 -20.51
N GLY A 457 87.21 -27.67 -20.87
CA GLY A 457 87.24 -26.22 -20.71
C GLY A 457 86.10 -25.67 -21.60
N GLU A 458 85.49 -24.58 -21.14
CA GLU A 458 84.85 -23.44 -21.84
C GLU A 458 84.32 -23.53 -23.30
N PRO A 459 83.49 -22.57 -23.72
CA PRO A 459 82.76 -21.52 -22.96
C PRO A 459 81.23 -21.64 -23.00
#